data_AF-A0A8J3HQQ4-F1
#
_entry.id   AF-A0A8J3HQQ4-F1
#
_cell.length_a   1.000
_cell.length_b   1.000
_cell.length_c   1.000
_cell.angle_alpha   90.00
_cell.angle_beta   90.00
_cell.angle_gamma   90.00
#
_symmetry.space_group_name_H-M   'P 1'
#
loop_
_entity.id
_entity.type
_entity.pdbx_description
1 polymer ?
#
loop_
_entity_poly.entity_id
_entity_poly.type
_entity_poly.pdbx_seq_one_letter_code
_entity_poly.pdbx_strand_id
1 'polypeptide(L)'
;MMSRKAASRRIAQLLRDYRGSAKDVMTDADYPPDDPHNIPGVYFIVEYRDWGHGREPDRVKIGKSDDPRLRLANLRTGNSAELDLEHVIYEPDNGRRRALEAELQHRFLHLRVAREWFRWTDELSDYVSTLCREQCWERRYL
;
A
#
# COMPACT_ATOMS: atom_id res chain seq x y z
N MET A 1 -6.77 -23.34 16.33
CA MET A 1 -5.40 -23.67 15.91
C MET A 1 -5.45 -24.38 14.56
N MET A 2 -5.32 -23.67 13.44
CA MET A 2 -5.38 -24.27 12.09
C MET A 2 -3.99 -24.76 11.65
N SER A 3 -3.94 -25.96 11.06
CA SER A 3 -2.71 -26.64 10.65
C SER A 3 -2.00 -25.96 9.47
N ARG A 4 -0.66 -25.95 9.48
CA ARG A 4 0.27 -25.38 8.47
C ARG A 4 -0.08 -25.72 7.01
N LYS A 5 -0.70 -26.88 6.76
CA LYS A 5 -1.14 -27.30 5.42
C LYS A 5 -2.34 -26.51 4.87
N ALA A 6 -3.14 -25.85 5.72
CA ALA A 6 -4.34 -25.13 5.31
C ALA A 6 -4.02 -23.71 4.78
N ALA A 7 -2.99 -23.05 5.34
CA ALA A 7 -2.59 -21.69 4.95
C ALA A 7 -1.92 -21.66 3.56
N SER A 8 -0.95 -22.55 3.31
CA SER A 8 -0.26 -22.63 2.00
C SER A 8 -1.19 -23.02 0.86
N ARG A 9 -2.25 -23.80 1.13
CA ARG A 9 -3.28 -24.12 0.11
C ARG A 9 -4.12 -22.91 -0.27
N ARG A 10 -4.31 -21.95 0.65
CA ARG A 10 -5.16 -20.77 0.46
C ARG A 10 -4.46 -19.71 -0.40
N ILE A 11 -3.15 -19.52 -0.21
CA ILE A 11 -2.32 -18.64 -1.05
C ILE A 11 -2.19 -19.24 -2.46
N ALA A 12 -1.92 -20.55 -2.57
CA ALA A 12 -1.88 -21.22 -3.87
C ALA A 12 -3.23 -21.19 -4.60
N GLN A 13 -4.35 -21.10 -3.88
CA GLN A 13 -5.67 -20.92 -4.47
C GLN A 13 -5.87 -19.49 -4.98
N LEU A 14 -5.48 -18.48 -4.21
CA LEU A 14 -5.53 -17.06 -4.62
C LEU A 14 -4.67 -16.78 -5.87
N LEU A 15 -3.48 -17.39 -5.96
CA LEU A 15 -2.61 -17.29 -7.14
C LEU A 15 -3.17 -18.03 -8.37
N ARG A 16 -3.90 -19.14 -8.18
CA ARG A 16 -4.58 -19.86 -9.28
C ARG A 16 -5.82 -19.11 -9.79
N ASP A 17 -6.47 -18.36 -8.92
CA ASP A 17 -7.70 -17.62 -9.23
C ASP A 17 -7.42 -16.22 -9.81
N TYR A 18 -6.15 -15.78 -9.82
CA TYR A 18 -5.72 -14.53 -10.42
C TYR A 18 -5.78 -14.60 -11.96
N ARG A 19 -6.72 -13.83 -12.55
CA ARG A 19 -6.97 -13.75 -14.00
C ARG A 19 -6.46 -12.43 -14.60
N GLY A 20 -5.23 -12.03 -14.28
CA GLY A 20 -4.55 -10.87 -14.89
C GLY A 20 -4.26 -11.08 -16.38
N SER A 21 -4.01 -10.00 -17.12
CA SER A 21 -3.85 -10.01 -18.58
C SER A 21 -2.40 -9.71 -18.95
N ALA A 22 -1.89 -10.35 -20.02
CA ALA A 22 -0.51 -10.25 -20.50
C ALA A 22 -0.01 -8.83 -20.92
N LYS A 23 -0.76 -7.76 -20.63
CA LYS A 23 -0.32 -6.37 -20.71
C LYS A 23 0.26 -5.83 -19.39
N ASP A 24 0.20 -6.62 -18.31
CA ASP A 24 0.77 -6.34 -16.99
C ASP A 24 2.32 -6.42 -16.95
N VAL A 25 2.99 -6.14 -18.08
CA VAL A 25 4.46 -6.19 -18.21
C VAL A 25 5.07 -4.91 -17.63
N MET A 26 5.01 -4.78 -16.31
CA MET A 26 6.11 -4.22 -15.52
C MET A 26 6.84 -5.44 -14.97
N THR A 27 8.10 -5.62 -15.36
CA THR A 27 8.85 -6.86 -15.17
C THR A 27 8.86 -7.30 -13.71
N ASP A 28 8.62 -8.60 -13.47
CA ASP A 28 8.75 -9.32 -12.19
C ASP A 28 10.10 -9.10 -11.46
N ALA A 29 11.06 -8.42 -12.11
CA ALA A 29 12.36 -8.05 -11.57
C ALA A 29 12.31 -6.87 -10.59
N ASP A 30 11.33 -5.96 -10.69
CA ASP A 30 11.27 -4.77 -9.84
C ASP A 30 10.59 -5.04 -8.49
N TYR A 31 9.68 -6.01 -8.44
CA TYR A 31 8.93 -6.34 -7.24
C TYR A 31 8.71 -7.84 -7.15
N PRO A 32 9.28 -8.50 -6.11
CA PRO A 32 9.21 -9.93 -6.04
C PRO A 32 7.75 -10.35 -5.73
N PRO A 33 7.30 -11.51 -6.23
CA PRO A 33 5.90 -11.95 -6.11
C PRO A 33 5.46 -12.20 -4.66
N ASP A 34 6.39 -12.21 -3.71
CA ASP A 34 6.19 -12.28 -2.25
C ASP A 34 6.15 -10.90 -1.57
N ASP A 35 6.13 -9.81 -2.35
CA ASP A 35 6.02 -8.46 -1.80
C ASP A 35 4.70 -8.29 -1.02
N PRO A 36 4.77 -8.02 0.29
CA PRO A 36 3.58 -7.88 1.13
C PRO A 36 2.66 -6.72 0.71
N HIS A 37 3.09 -5.84 -0.19
CA HIS A 37 2.33 -4.68 -0.64
C HIS A 37 1.55 -4.90 -1.95
N ASN A 38 1.68 -6.07 -2.60
CA ASN A 38 0.86 -6.42 -3.77
C ASN A 38 -0.43 -7.18 -3.38
N ILE A 39 -1.21 -6.58 -2.48
CA ILE A 39 -2.44 -7.18 -1.95
C ILE A 39 -3.57 -6.15 -1.88
N PRO A 40 -4.85 -6.58 -1.97
CA PRO A 40 -5.99 -5.68 -1.83
C PRO A 40 -6.00 -5.06 -0.43
N GLY A 41 -6.09 -3.74 -0.38
CA GLY A 41 -5.94 -3.03 0.89
C GLY A 41 -6.14 -1.52 0.80
N VAL A 42 -5.93 -0.86 1.95
CA VAL A 42 -5.74 0.59 2.03
C VAL A 42 -4.24 0.87 2.00
N TYR A 43 -3.82 1.73 1.09
CA TYR A 43 -2.41 2.05 0.84
C TYR A 43 -2.03 3.43 1.36
N PHE A 44 -0.74 3.59 1.59
CA PHE A 44 -0.06 4.85 1.88
C PHE A 44 1.00 5.06 0.79
N ILE A 45 0.72 5.95 -0.17
CA ILE A 45 1.71 6.34 -1.20
C ILE A 45 2.30 7.69 -0.80
N VAL A 46 3.59 7.75 -0.54
CA VAL A 46 4.30 8.95 -0.11
C VAL A 46 4.94 9.64 -1.32
N GLU A 47 4.76 10.95 -1.38
CA GLU A 47 5.44 11.86 -2.28
C GLU A 47 6.67 12.42 -1.59
N TYR A 48 7.82 12.28 -2.24
CA TYR A 48 9.11 12.82 -1.81
C TYR A 48 9.47 14.07 -2.61
N ARG A 49 10.16 14.98 -1.94
CA ARG A 49 10.74 16.18 -2.55
C ARG A 49 12.21 16.26 -2.28
N ASP A 50 12.96 16.67 -3.29
CA ASP A 50 14.36 17.02 -3.14
C ASP A 50 14.48 18.49 -2.77
N TRP A 51 15.09 18.76 -1.62
CA TRP A 51 15.35 20.11 -1.12
C TRP A 51 16.81 20.56 -1.35
N GLY A 52 17.56 19.85 -2.20
CA GLY A 52 18.96 20.12 -2.52
C GLY A 52 19.96 19.58 -1.49
N HIS A 53 19.49 18.95 -0.42
CA HIS A 53 20.30 18.32 0.63
C HIS A 53 19.84 16.89 0.94
N GLY A 54 18.91 16.36 0.14
CA GLY A 54 18.31 15.04 0.34
C GLY A 54 16.85 15.03 -0.07
N ARG A 55 16.34 13.82 -0.28
CA ARG A 55 14.91 13.59 -0.49
C ARG A 55 14.22 13.49 0.87
N GLU A 56 13.12 14.21 1.03
CA GLU A 56 12.30 14.18 2.24
C GLU A 56 10.83 13.94 1.88
N PRO A 57 10.09 13.20 2.72
CA PRO A 57 8.65 12.99 2.49
C PRO A 57 7.88 14.31 2.71
N ASP A 58 7.07 14.71 1.71
CA ASP A 58 6.25 15.93 1.76
C ASP A 58 4.77 15.61 2.02
N ARG A 59 4.22 14.63 1.30
CA ARG A 59 2.79 14.30 1.35
C ARG A 59 2.58 12.81 1.29
N VAL A 60 1.41 12.38 1.73
CA VAL A 60 0.95 11.02 1.55
C VAL A 60 -0.46 11.00 0.97
N LYS A 61 -0.66 10.05 0.08
CA LYS A 61 -1.96 9.68 -0.43
C LYS A 61 -2.48 8.47 0.34
N ILE A 62 -3.66 8.60 0.92
CA ILE A 62 -4.38 7.51 1.59
C ILE A 62 -5.55 7.11 0.70
N GLY A 63 -5.55 5.88 0.22
CA GLY A 63 -6.66 5.38 -0.61
C GLY A 63 -6.72 3.86 -0.63
N LYS A 64 -7.76 3.31 -1.26
CA LYS A 64 -7.90 1.86 -1.43
C LYS A 64 -7.61 1.39 -2.85
N SER A 65 -7.12 0.16 -2.99
CA SER A 65 -6.97 -0.52 -4.28
C SER A 65 -7.05 -2.03 -4.13
N ASP A 66 -7.46 -2.72 -5.20
CA ASP A 66 -7.24 -4.17 -5.34
C ASP A 66 -5.77 -4.47 -5.69
N ASP A 67 -5.11 -3.50 -6.33
CA ASP A 67 -3.70 -3.52 -6.69
C ASP A 67 -3.07 -2.14 -6.40
N PRO A 68 -2.48 -1.95 -5.20
CA PRO A 68 -1.81 -0.70 -4.83
C PRO A 68 -0.59 -0.38 -5.69
N ARG A 69 0.10 -1.39 -6.25
CA ARG A 69 1.29 -1.17 -7.10
C ARG A 69 0.92 -0.64 -8.47
N LEU A 70 -0.09 -1.21 -9.11
CA LEU A 70 -0.67 -0.66 -10.33
C LEU A 70 -1.18 0.78 -10.08
N ARG A 71 -1.73 1.04 -8.89
CA ARG A 71 -2.13 2.40 -8.50
C ARG A 71 -0.94 3.36 -8.41
N LEU A 72 0.17 2.94 -7.80
CA LEU A 72 1.43 3.70 -7.76
C LEU A 72 1.96 3.98 -9.17
N ALA A 73 2.03 2.96 -10.04
CA ALA A 73 2.48 3.09 -11.41
C ALA A 73 1.65 4.13 -12.19
N ASN A 74 0.32 4.06 -12.08
CA ASN A 74 -0.59 5.02 -12.69
C ASN A 74 -0.49 6.43 -12.10
N LEU A 75 -0.11 6.58 -10.84
CA LEU A 75 0.11 7.90 -10.23
C LEU A 75 1.40 8.55 -10.77
N ARG A 76 2.46 7.75 -10.96
CA ARG A 76 3.76 8.22 -11.48
C ARG A 76 3.65 8.77 -12.92
N THR A 77 2.70 8.31 -13.73
CA THR A 77 2.55 8.85 -15.11
C THR A 77 2.06 10.30 -15.15
N GLY A 78 1.41 10.77 -14.09
CA GLY A 78 0.85 12.14 -14.00
C GLY A 78 1.50 13.01 -12.92
N ASN A 79 2.50 12.50 -12.21
CA ASN A 79 3.19 13.21 -11.14
C ASN A 79 4.71 13.15 -11.39
N SER A 80 5.34 14.32 -11.50
CA SER A 80 6.80 14.43 -11.69
C SER A 80 7.59 14.22 -10.40
N ALA A 81 6.93 14.18 -9.25
CA ALA A 81 7.57 13.90 -7.97
C ALA A 81 7.89 12.40 -7.83
N GLU A 82 8.86 12.10 -6.99
CA GLU A 82 9.17 10.74 -6.59
C GLU A 82 8.05 10.23 -5.67
N LEU A 83 7.53 9.05 -5.97
CA LEU A 83 6.42 8.43 -5.25
C LEU A 83 6.80 7.02 -4.83
N ASP A 84 6.62 6.65 -3.56
CA ASP A 84 6.81 5.28 -3.08
C ASP A 84 5.60 4.77 -2.31
N LEU A 85 5.37 3.46 -2.38
CA LEU A 85 4.32 2.77 -1.63
C LEU A 85 4.90 2.31 -0.29
N GLU A 86 4.62 3.05 0.77
CA GLU A 86 5.20 2.81 2.09
C GLU A 86 4.55 1.66 2.83
N HIS A 87 3.23 1.54 2.75
CA HIS A 87 2.50 0.46 3.43
C HIS A 87 1.16 0.15 2.77
N VAL A 88 0.68 -1.08 3.02
CA VAL A 88 -0.67 -1.53 2.66
C VAL A 88 -1.28 -2.29 3.83
N ILE A 89 -2.42 -1.81 4.33
CA ILE A 89 -3.25 -2.55 5.27
C ILE A 89 -4.12 -3.52 4.48
N TYR A 90 -3.85 -4.82 4.63
CA TYR A 90 -4.62 -5.87 3.95
C TYR A 90 -6.08 -5.86 4.39
N GLU A 91 -6.98 -5.68 3.43
CA GLU A 91 -8.42 -5.88 3.63
C GLU A 91 -9.04 -6.32 2.31
N PRO A 92 -9.27 -7.64 2.11
CA PRO A 92 -9.76 -8.17 0.86
C PRO A 92 -11.22 -7.79 0.60
N ASP A 93 -12.03 -7.59 1.65
CA ASP A 93 -13.43 -7.21 1.48
C ASP A 93 -13.54 -5.74 1.06
N ASN A 94 -14.17 -5.47 -0.08
CA ASN A 94 -14.27 -4.12 -0.62
C ASN A 94 -15.08 -3.17 0.30
N GLY A 95 -16.13 -3.68 0.95
CA GLY A 95 -16.97 -2.90 1.86
C GLY A 95 -16.19 -2.45 3.09
N ARG A 96 -15.49 -3.38 3.76
CA ARG A 96 -14.63 -3.09 4.91
C ARG A 96 -13.45 -2.21 4.53
N ARG A 97 -12.82 -2.47 3.38
CA ARG A 97 -11.72 -1.65 2.87
C ARG A 97 -12.14 -0.21 2.58
N ARG A 98 -13.36 -0.01 2.06
CA ARG A 98 -13.96 1.33 1.90
C ARG A 98 -14.24 2.00 3.25
N ALA A 99 -14.75 1.27 4.23
CA ALA A 99 -14.97 1.81 5.57
C ALA A 99 -13.65 2.22 6.24
N LEU A 100 -12.62 1.37 6.13
CA LEU A 100 -11.28 1.61 6.65
C LEU A 100 -10.62 2.83 6.00
N GLU A 101 -10.70 2.95 4.66
CA GLU A 101 -10.24 4.15 3.96
C GLU A 101 -10.91 5.41 4.51
N ALA A 102 -12.24 5.39 4.65
CA ALA A 102 -13.00 6.53 5.14
C ALA A 102 -12.63 6.88 6.58
N GLU A 103 -12.44 5.89 7.45
CA GLU A 103 -11.99 6.07 8.83
C GLU A 103 -10.61 6.74 8.87
N LEU A 104 -9.63 6.24 8.10
CA LEU A 104 -8.28 6.79 8.07
C LEU A 104 -8.24 8.20 7.49
N GLN A 105 -8.99 8.44 6.40
CA GLN A 105 -9.12 9.77 5.84
C GLN A 105 -9.81 10.76 6.78
N HIS A 106 -10.75 10.29 7.62
CA HIS A 106 -11.38 11.11 8.65
C HIS A 106 -10.44 11.39 9.82
N ARG A 107 -9.72 10.36 10.29
CA ARG A 107 -8.72 10.46 11.36
C ARG A 107 -7.66 11.53 11.06
N PHE A 108 -7.17 11.59 9.82
CA PHE A 108 -6.14 12.55 9.40
C PHE A 108 -6.71 13.76 8.66
N LEU A 109 -8.02 14.05 8.78
CA LEU A 109 -8.66 15.13 8.04
C LEU A 109 -8.01 16.49 8.29
N HIS A 110 -7.49 16.73 9.49
CA HIS A 110 -6.76 17.96 9.85
C HIS A 110 -5.46 18.16 9.07
N LEU A 111 -4.91 17.09 8.50
CA LEU A 111 -3.69 17.11 7.67
C LEU A 111 -3.99 17.20 6.17
N ARG A 112 -5.28 17.19 5.76
CA ARG A 112 -5.67 17.11 4.35
C ARG A 112 -5.24 18.37 3.59
N VAL A 113 -4.48 18.16 2.51
CA VAL A 113 -4.07 19.20 1.56
C VAL A 113 -5.09 19.32 0.43
N ALA A 114 -5.40 18.19 -0.23
CA ALA A 114 -6.35 18.15 -1.33
C ALA A 114 -6.86 16.73 -1.59
N ARG A 115 -8.19 16.55 -1.60
CA ARG A 115 -8.84 15.25 -1.83
C ARG A 115 -8.27 14.16 -0.90
N GLU A 116 -7.53 13.21 -1.47
CA GLU A 116 -6.93 12.05 -0.80
C GLU A 116 -5.47 12.29 -0.38
N TRP A 117 -4.94 13.51 -0.56
CA TRP A 117 -3.57 13.89 -0.20
C TRP A 117 -3.53 14.63 1.13
N PHE A 118 -2.59 14.24 1.97
CA PHE A 118 -2.39 14.72 3.32
C PHE A 118 -0.93 15.16 3.48
N ARG A 119 -0.67 16.15 4.34
CA ARG A 119 0.67 16.58 4.68
C ARG A 119 1.38 15.46 5.45
N TRP A 120 2.61 15.15 5.09
CA TRP A 120 3.44 14.25 5.87
C TRP A 120 3.88 14.95 7.15
N THR A 121 3.61 14.32 8.30
CA THR A 121 3.95 14.82 9.64
C THR A 121 4.44 13.67 10.50
N ASP A 122 5.06 13.98 11.65
CA ASP A 122 5.50 12.98 12.62
C ASP A 122 4.33 12.06 13.04
N GLU A 123 3.13 12.61 13.24
CA GLU A 123 1.92 11.83 13.58
C GLU A 123 1.62 10.73 12.54
N LEU A 124 1.71 11.08 11.26
CA LEU A 124 1.39 10.17 10.15
C LEU A 124 2.55 9.18 9.92
N SER A 125 3.78 9.65 10.04
CA SER A 125 4.99 8.84 10.00
C SER A 125 5.00 7.78 11.10
N ASP A 126 4.68 8.16 12.33
CA ASP A 126 4.60 7.27 13.49
C ASP A 126 3.49 6.22 13.32
N TYR A 127 2.35 6.64 12.76
CA TYR A 127 1.26 5.75 12.46
C TYR A 127 1.66 4.68 11.43
N VAL A 128 2.21 5.09 10.28
CA VAL A 128 2.67 4.17 9.24
C VAL A 128 3.78 3.26 9.76
N SER A 129 4.76 3.82 10.48
CA SER A 129 5.84 3.04 11.09
C SER A 129 5.32 1.98 12.06
N THR A 130 4.29 2.30 12.84
CA THR A 130 3.65 1.34 13.76
C THR A 130 2.97 0.21 12.99
N LEU A 131 2.24 0.54 11.91
CA LEU A 131 1.64 -0.48 11.04
C LEU A 131 2.70 -1.40 10.43
N CYS A 132 3.80 -0.84 9.94
CA CYS A 132 4.91 -1.62 9.39
C CYS A 132 5.49 -2.59 10.42
N ARG A 133 5.71 -2.13 11.66
CA ARG A 133 6.17 -2.99 12.76
C ARG A 133 5.18 -4.13 13.03
N GLU A 134 3.90 -3.82 13.18
CA GLU A 134 2.91 -4.82 13.56
C GLU A 134 2.59 -5.82 12.43
N GLN A 135 2.61 -5.38 11.17
CA GLN A 135 2.05 -6.15 10.06
C GLN A 135 3.13 -6.71 9.11
N CYS A 136 4.29 -6.06 8.98
CA CYS A 136 5.35 -6.54 8.08
C CYS A 136 6.22 -7.63 8.71
N TRP A 137 6.19 -7.82 10.04
CA TRP A 137 6.94 -8.88 10.73
C TRP A 137 6.24 -10.24 10.77
N GLU A 138 4.91 -10.30 10.71
CA GLU A 138 4.18 -11.58 10.79
C GLU A 138 4.18 -12.41 9.50
N ARG A 139 4.67 -11.87 8.37
CA ARG A 139 4.64 -12.57 7.07
C ARG A 139 5.97 -13.13 6.57
N ARG A 140 7.06 -13.03 7.34
CA ARG A 140 8.34 -13.68 6.98
C ARG A 140 8.37 -15.20 7.26
N TYR A 141 7.30 -15.75 7.84
CA TYR A 141 7.25 -17.15 8.30
C TYR A 141 5.91 -17.87 8.09
N LEU A 142 5.05 -17.40 7.18
CA LEU A 142 3.77 -18.09 6.85
C LEU A 142 3.73 -18.62 5.42
#